data_AF-A0A920N9B3-F1
#
_entry.id   AF-A0A920N9B3-F1
#
_cell.length_a   1.000
_cell.length_b   1.000
_cell.length_c   1.000
_cell.angle_alpha   90.00
_cell.angle_beta   90.00
_cell.angle_gamma   90.00
#
_symmetry.space_group_name_H-M   'P 1'
#
loop_
_entity.id
_entity.type
_entity.pdbx_description
1 polymer ?
#
loop_
_entity_poly.entity_id
_entity_poly.type
_entity_poly.pdbx_seq_one_letter_code
_entity_poly.pdbx_strand_id
1 'polypeptide(L)'
;MIIGILRVSVIGSVTNDGNAKILENGEVVANVPVSVLTDPPLYRLQGIESDSVIQQRQYDLTQVKLTNLEPERSLKENSKIP
;
A
#
# COMPACT_ATOMS: atom_id res chain seq x y z
N MET A 1 -8.97 -23.92 -40.53
CA MET A 1 -7.63 -23.57 -40.01
C MET A 1 -7.40 -22.09 -40.30
N ILE A 2 -7.56 -21.22 -39.31
CA ILE A 2 -7.30 -19.78 -39.48
C ILE A 2 -5.82 -19.56 -39.14
N ILE A 3 -5.02 -19.24 -40.14
CA ILE A 3 -3.64 -18.76 -39.98
C ILE A 3 -3.71 -17.27 -39.64
N GLY A 4 -3.57 -16.94 -38.36
CA GLY A 4 -3.44 -15.54 -37.93
C GLY A 4 -2.10 -14.96 -38.40
N ILE A 5 -2.12 -13.73 -38.92
CA ILE A 5 -0.91 -13.03 -39.37
C ILE A 5 -0.19 -12.46 -38.14
N LEU A 6 1.04 -12.89 -37.89
CA LEU A 6 1.90 -12.34 -36.84
C LEU A 6 2.54 -11.02 -37.33
N ARG A 7 2.43 -9.95 -36.53
CA ARG A 7 3.19 -8.71 -36.74
C ARG A 7 4.24 -8.54 -35.65
N VAL A 8 5.49 -8.35 -36.07
CA VAL A 8 6.64 -8.08 -35.20
C VAL A 8 7.35 -6.85 -35.75
N SER A 9 7.74 -5.94 -34.86
CA SER A 9 8.56 -4.78 -35.18
C SER A 9 9.66 -4.63 -34.14
N VAL A 10 10.84 -4.20 -34.58
CA VAL A 10 11.91 -3.80 -33.67
C VAL A 10 11.60 -2.38 -33.19
N ILE A 11 11.49 -2.19 -31.88
CA ILE A 11 11.11 -0.91 -31.27
C ILE A 11 12.24 -0.26 -30.44
N GLY A 12 13.41 -0.89 -30.38
CA GLY A 12 14.53 -0.40 -29.60
C GLY A 12 15.73 -1.33 -29.61
N SER A 13 16.78 -0.93 -28.89
CA SER A 13 18.01 -1.70 -28.68
C SER A 13 18.48 -1.57 -27.24
N VAL A 14 19.36 -2.47 -26.83
CA VAL A 14 20.01 -2.42 -25.50
C VAL A 14 21.25 -1.55 -25.59
N THR A 15 21.37 -0.61 -24.65
CA THR A 15 22.55 0.24 -24.48
C THR A 15 23.26 -0.11 -23.17
N ASN A 16 24.49 0.38 -23.01
CA ASN A 16 25.32 0.19 -21.82
C ASN A 16 25.50 1.50 -21.01
N ASP A 17 24.70 2.53 -21.31
CA ASP A 17 24.76 3.85 -20.67
C ASP A 17 23.92 3.95 -19.38
N GLY A 18 23.18 2.89 -19.03
CA GLY A 18 22.40 2.81 -17.79
C GLY A 18 21.13 3.66 -17.79
N ASN A 19 20.74 4.21 -18.95
CA ASN A 19 19.56 5.07 -19.07
C ASN A 19 18.46 4.44 -19.93
N ALA A 20 17.21 4.70 -19.57
CA ALA A 20 16.07 4.50 -20.44
C ALA A 20 15.90 5.75 -21.33
N LYS A 21 15.95 5.54 -22.65
CA LYS A 21 15.86 6.61 -23.66
C LYS A 21 14.66 6.39 -24.57
N ILE A 22 13.81 7.40 -24.71
CA ILE A 22 12.68 7.39 -25.63
C ILE A 22 12.96 8.41 -26.74
N LEU A 23 12.76 7.98 -27.98
CA LEU A 23 12.90 8.82 -29.16
C LEU A 23 11.55 8.99 -29.85
N GLU A 24 11.26 10.22 -30.28
CA GLU A 24 10.14 10.54 -31.16
C GLU A 24 10.69 11.25 -32.39
N ASN A 25 10.42 10.73 -33.59
CA ASN A 25 10.95 11.28 -34.85
C ASN A 25 12.49 11.45 -34.88
N GLY A 26 13.21 10.61 -34.12
CA GLY A 26 14.67 10.67 -34.00
C GLY A 26 15.18 11.65 -32.93
N GLU A 27 14.31 12.42 -32.29
CA GLU A 27 14.66 13.32 -31.19
C GLU A 27 14.47 12.65 -29.84
N VAL A 28 15.39 12.92 -28.90
CA VAL A 28 15.31 12.36 -27.55
C VAL A 28 14.28 13.14 -26.74
N VAL A 29 13.15 12.50 -26.43
CA VAL A 29 12.05 13.09 -25.64
C VAL A 29 12.09 12.68 -24.17
N ALA A 30 12.81 11.60 -23.84
CA ALA A 30 13.11 11.22 -22.46
C ALA A 30 14.47 10.52 -22.38
N ASN A 31 15.22 10.80 -21.31
CA ASN A 31 16.50 10.18 -21.02
C ASN A 31 16.74 10.21 -19.50
N VAL A 32 16.47 9.09 -18.82
CA VAL A 32 16.57 9.01 -17.36
C VAL A 32 17.32 7.75 -16.94
N PRO A 33 18.06 7.78 -15.81
CA PRO A 33 18.69 6.57 -15.27
C PRO A 33 17.64 5.50 -14.98
N VAL A 34 17.94 4.23 -15.31
CA VAL A 34 17.03 3.11 -15.05
C VAL A 34 16.71 2.98 -13.55
N SER A 35 17.69 3.22 -12.68
CA SER A 35 17.51 3.13 -11.22
C SER A 35 16.44 4.07 -10.67
N VAL A 36 16.24 5.25 -11.27
CA VAL A 36 15.18 6.18 -10.85
C VAL A 36 13.78 5.58 -11.10
N LEU A 37 13.65 4.69 -12.08
CA LEU A 37 12.39 4.04 -12.44
C LEU A 37 12.19 2.72 -11.69
N THR A 38 13.27 2.03 -11.34
CA THR A 38 13.22 0.67 -10.76
C THR A 38 13.46 0.61 -9.26
N ASP A 39 14.13 1.61 -8.68
CA ASP A 39 14.57 1.62 -7.28
C ASP A 39 13.93 2.78 -6.50
N PRO A 40 12.62 2.68 -6.17
CA PRO A 40 11.94 3.73 -5.43
C PRO A 40 12.43 3.81 -3.98
N PRO A 41 12.36 4.99 -3.33
CA PRO A 41 12.62 5.10 -1.91
C PRO A 41 11.60 4.29 -1.11
N LEU A 42 12.07 3.56 -0.10
CA LEU A 42 11.22 2.82 0.81
C LEU A 42 10.90 3.69 2.03
N TYR A 43 9.61 3.79 2.36
CA TYR A 43 9.15 4.48 3.55
C TYR A 43 8.81 3.48 4.65
N ARG A 44 9.32 3.74 5.86
CA ARG A 44 8.85 3.09 7.08
C ARG A 44 7.92 4.06 7.79
N LEU A 45 6.65 3.71 7.88
CA LEU A 45 5.69 4.51 8.64
C LEU A 45 6.03 4.45 10.12
N GLN A 46 6.05 5.61 10.77
CA GLN A 46 6.12 5.71 12.22
C GLN A 46 4.70 5.76 12.76
N GLY A 47 4.22 4.64 13.29
CA GLY A 47 2.91 4.58 13.93
C GLY A 47 2.95 5.34 15.25
N ILE A 48 2.00 6.25 15.43
CA ILE A 48 1.67 6.86 16.72
C ILE A 48 0.38 6.19 17.18
N GLU A 49 0.38 5.65 18.40
CA GLU A 49 -0.83 5.04 18.99
C GLU A 49 -1.91 6.13 19.13
N SER A 50 -3.16 5.82 18.75
CA SER A 50 -4.24 6.80 18.85
C SER A 50 -4.68 6.99 20.29
N ASP A 51 -5.10 8.21 20.63
CA ASP A 51 -5.59 8.55 21.96
C ASP A 51 -6.72 7.62 22.42
N SER A 52 -7.59 7.19 21.50
CA SER A 52 -8.66 6.23 21.79
C SER A 52 -8.15 4.87 22.29
N VAL A 53 -7.08 4.34 21.70
CA VAL A 53 -6.48 3.06 22.10
C VAL A 53 -5.78 3.21 23.46
N ILE A 54 -5.10 4.34 23.68
CA ILE A 54 -4.50 4.67 24.97
C ILE A 54 -5.57 4.73 26.06
N GLN A 55 -6.68 5.44 25.80
CA GLN A 55 -7.80 5.59 26.73
C GLN A 55 -8.47 4.24 27.05
N GLN A 56 -8.75 3.42 26.04
CA GLN A 56 -9.34 2.09 26.25
C GLN A 56 -8.45 1.18 27.10
N ARG A 57 -7.14 1.22 26.89
CA ARG A 57 -6.19 0.41 27.68
C ARG A 57 -6.08 0.87 29.13
N GLN A 58 -6.26 2.16 29.39
CA GLN A 58 -6.20 2.76 30.71
C GLN A 58 -7.53 2.68 31.48
N TYR A 59 -8.59 2.14 30.87
CA TYR A 59 -9.88 2.01 31.53
C TYR A 59 -9.79 1.06 32.72
N ASP A 60 -10.18 1.55 33.90
CA ASP A 60 -10.20 0.77 35.13
C ASP A 60 -11.33 -0.27 35.07
N LEU A 61 -10.93 -1.53 34.85
CA LEU A 61 -11.87 -2.65 34.75
C LEU A 61 -12.64 -2.92 36.04
N THR A 62 -12.18 -2.41 37.19
CA THR A 62 -12.92 -2.54 38.46
C THR A 62 -14.20 -1.68 38.47
N GLN A 63 -14.28 -0.67 37.59
CA GLN A 63 -15.48 0.14 37.39
C GLN A 63 -16.49 -0.51 36.43
N VAL A 64 -16.12 -1.61 35.76
CA VAL A 64 -17.06 -2.35 34.90
C VAL A 64 -18.05 -3.11 35.77
N LYS A 65 -19.34 -2.77 35.65
CA LYS A 65 -20.38 -3.52 36.34
C LYS A 65 -20.46 -4.94 35.77
N LEU A 66 -20.13 -5.92 36.59
CA LEU A 66 -20.33 -7.32 36.26
C LEU A 66 -21.84 -7.62 36.28
N THR A 67 -22.39 -7.89 35.11
CA THR A 67 -23.77 -8.34 34.93
C THR A 67 -23.84 -9.86 35.02
N ASN A 68 -24.83 -10.40 35.74
CA ASN A 68 -25.16 -11.84 35.72
C ASN A 68 -25.91 -12.25 34.43
N LEU A 69 -25.66 -11.55 33.33
CA LEU A 69 -26.27 -11.81 32.04
C LEU A 69 -25.42 -12.79 31.25
N GLU A 70 -26.07 -13.62 30.44
CA GLU A 70 -25.40 -14.48 29.47
C GLU A 70 -24.42 -13.67 28.60
N PRO A 71 -23.23 -14.21 28.28
CA PRO A 71 -22.13 -13.47 27.64
C PRO A 71 -22.56 -12.69 26.38
N GLU A 72 -23.44 -13.27 25.56
CA GLU A 72 -23.97 -12.66 24.34
C GLU A 72 -24.79 -11.39 24.58
N ARG A 73 -25.48 -11.29 25.73
CA ARG A 73 -26.27 -10.12 26.11
C ARG A 73 -25.39 -9.07 26.78
N SER A 74 -24.45 -9.49 27.61
CA SER A 74 -23.48 -8.62 28.28
C SER A 74 -22.63 -7.80 27.30
N LEU A 75 -22.26 -8.36 26.15
CA LEU A 75 -21.46 -7.66 25.14
C LEU A 75 -22.25 -6.56 24.40
N LYS A 76 -23.54 -6.80 24.10
CA LYS A 76 -24.39 -5.81 23.41
C LYS A 76 -24.73 -4.60 24.27
N GLU A 77 -24.80 -4.80 25.59
CA GLU A 77 -25.13 -3.75 26.54
C GLU A 77 -23.90 -2.88 26.88
N ASN A 78 -22.73 -3.50 27.04
CA ASN A 78 -21.47 -2.79 27.33
C ASN A 78 -20.77 -2.20 26.09
N SER A 79 -21.18 -2.58 24.88
CA SER A 79 -20.66 -1.99 23.63
C SER A 79 -21.14 -0.54 23.38
N LYS A 80 -21.99 0.02 24.26
CA LYS A 80 -22.48 1.41 24.20
C LYS A 80 -21.69 2.38 25.08
N ILE A 81 -20.60 1.93 25.68
CA ILE A 81 -19.70 2.80 26.45
C ILE A 81 -18.88 3.62 25.44
N PRO A 82 -18.81 4.95 25.58
CA PRO A 82 -18.07 5.83 24.68
C PRO A 82 -16.57 5.54 24.64
#